data_AF-A0A7C7SYV9-F1
#
_entry.id   AF-A0A7C7SYV9-F1
#
_cell.length_a   1.000
_cell.length_b   1.000
_cell.length_c   1.000
_cell.angle_alpha   90.00
_cell.angle_beta   90.00
_cell.angle_gamma   90.00
#
_symmetry.space_group_name_H-M   'P 1'
#
loop_
_entity.id
_entity.type
_entity.pdbx_description
1 polymer ?
#
loop_
_entity_poly.entity_id
_entity_poly.type
_entity_poly.pdbx_seq_one_letter_code
_entity_poly.pdbx_strand_id
1 'polypeptide(L)'
;MNRSNRRQLVAGILDRLIEFSKWPTGLVCLLMLPTTVWASFLLILKIVRPTPEFIAFSLGVVTYVVVARWLERIRIFGTFFSTLEHELTHGLVATLTFHRVLSIRSTWRSGGHITIEGQGNWWITLSPYFLPTVSLLLLPMIVISPWPVRWGVLGLQGVSWAYHVWSTIRETHRHQSDIKKVGWLFAFIFLPTANLVTMMGVLAFASDGIERCRDFLVDCLPWFLLTAAGH
;
A
#
# COMPACT_ATOMS: atom_id res chain seq x y z
N MET A 1 -24.02 -26.87 7.81
CA MET A 1 -22.91 -26.34 6.98
C MET A 1 -21.67 -26.17 7.85
N ASN A 2 -20.55 -26.84 7.54
CA ASN A 2 -19.31 -26.74 8.33
C ASN A 2 -18.65 -25.34 8.18
N ARG A 3 -17.82 -24.92 9.15
CA ARG A 3 -17.10 -23.63 9.17
C ARG A 3 -16.33 -23.36 7.87
N SER A 4 -15.71 -24.38 7.28
CA SER A 4 -15.01 -24.27 5.98
C SER A 4 -15.95 -23.83 4.86
N ASN A 5 -17.11 -24.48 4.73
CA ASN A 5 -18.10 -24.16 3.69
C ASN A 5 -18.71 -22.77 3.90
N ARG A 6 -18.92 -22.34 5.16
CA ARG A 6 -19.38 -20.97 5.45
C ARG A 6 -18.35 -19.93 5.03
N ARG A 7 -17.06 -20.17 5.32
CA ARG A 7 -15.97 -19.28 4.93
C ARG A 7 -15.87 -19.15 3.41
N GLN A 8 -15.89 -20.27 2.68
CA GLN A 8 -15.87 -20.28 1.22
C GLN A 8 -17.08 -19.56 0.62
N LEU A 9 -18.27 -19.73 1.19
CA LEU A 9 -19.47 -19.00 0.76
C LEU A 9 -19.32 -17.49 0.93
N VAL A 10 -18.83 -17.04 2.09
CA VAL A 10 -18.59 -15.61 2.36
C VAL A 10 -17.53 -15.05 1.41
N ALA A 11 -16.41 -15.76 1.23
CA ALA A 11 -15.37 -15.38 0.28
C ALA A 11 -15.93 -15.23 -1.14
N GLY A 12 -16.72 -16.19 -1.63
CA GLY A 12 -17.33 -16.12 -2.96
C GLY A 12 -18.42 -15.04 -3.12
N ILE A 13 -19.06 -14.59 -2.04
CA ILE A 13 -19.94 -13.42 -2.07
C ILE A 13 -19.10 -12.14 -2.18
N LEU A 14 -18.06 -12.01 -1.36
CA LEU A 14 -17.16 -10.86 -1.40
C LEU A 14 -16.43 -10.74 -2.74
N ASP A 15 -15.98 -11.84 -3.32
CA ASP A 15 -15.34 -11.84 -4.65
C ASP A 15 -16.24 -11.23 -5.71
N ARG A 16 -17.53 -11.60 -5.71
CA ARG A 16 -18.52 -11.05 -6.66
C ARG A 16 -18.75 -9.57 -6.43
N LEU A 17 -18.84 -9.13 -5.18
CA LEU A 17 -18.99 -7.71 -4.84
C LEU A 17 -17.76 -6.90 -5.24
N ILE A 18 -16.55 -7.42 -4.95
CA ILE A 18 -15.30 -6.78 -5.31
C ILE A 18 -15.16 -6.71 -6.82
N GLU A 19 -15.40 -7.81 -7.56
CA GLU A 19 -15.31 -7.81 -9.01
C GLU A 19 -16.34 -6.86 -9.65
N PHE A 20 -17.57 -6.81 -9.13
CA PHE A 20 -18.57 -5.81 -9.55
C PHE A 20 -18.08 -4.37 -9.34
N SER A 21 -17.40 -4.10 -8.21
CA SER A 21 -16.87 -2.78 -7.87
C SER A 21 -15.65 -2.34 -8.69
N LYS A 22 -15.06 -3.24 -9.49
CA LYS A 22 -13.80 -3.01 -10.21
C LYS A 22 -13.86 -1.73 -11.05
N TRP A 23 -14.73 -1.67 -12.06
CA TRP A 23 -14.80 -0.52 -12.96
C TRP A 23 -15.29 0.77 -12.27
N PRO A 24 -16.30 0.75 -11.38
CA PRO A 24 -16.63 1.91 -10.55
C PRO A 24 -15.42 2.45 -9.78
N THR A 25 -14.64 1.58 -9.13
CA THR A 25 -13.44 1.97 -8.39
C THR A 25 -12.39 2.57 -9.32
N GLY A 26 -12.16 1.96 -10.49
CA GLY A 26 -11.23 2.48 -11.48
C GLY A 26 -11.61 3.87 -12.00
N LEU A 27 -12.91 4.11 -12.23
CA LEU A 27 -13.43 5.42 -12.62
C LEU A 27 -13.25 6.45 -11.52
N VAL A 28 -13.55 6.10 -10.27
CA VAL A 28 -13.31 6.98 -9.11
C VAL A 28 -11.82 7.32 -9.01
N CYS A 29 -10.92 6.33 -9.09
CA CYS A 29 -9.48 6.57 -9.07
C CYS A 29 -9.03 7.50 -10.20
N LEU A 30 -9.55 7.32 -11.42
CA LEU A 30 -9.24 8.18 -12.56
C LEU A 30 -9.69 9.63 -12.34
N LEU A 31 -10.90 9.83 -11.82
CA LEU A 31 -11.45 11.17 -11.52
C LEU A 31 -10.72 11.85 -10.34
N MET A 32 -10.28 11.07 -9.35
CA MET A 32 -9.54 11.55 -8.19
C MET A 32 -8.07 11.87 -8.50
N LEU A 33 -7.50 11.32 -9.57
CA LEU A 33 -6.05 11.44 -9.82
C LEU A 33 -5.54 12.90 -9.82
N PRO A 34 -6.18 13.87 -10.51
CA PRO A 34 -5.69 15.25 -10.52
C PRO A 34 -5.72 15.91 -9.13
N THR A 35 -6.79 15.69 -8.36
CA THR A 35 -6.91 16.25 -7.01
C THR A 35 -5.94 15.58 -6.04
N THR A 36 -5.74 14.28 -6.14
CA THR A 36 -4.73 13.56 -5.35
C THR A 36 -3.31 14.04 -5.66
N VAL A 37 -2.96 14.28 -6.92
CA VAL A 37 -1.65 14.85 -7.31
C VAL A 37 -1.47 16.24 -6.70
N TRP A 38 -2.50 17.10 -6.78
CA TRP A 38 -2.45 18.44 -6.22
C TRP A 38 -2.35 18.43 -4.68
N ALA A 39 -3.17 17.61 -4.00
CA ALA A 39 -3.12 17.42 -2.56
C ALA A 39 -1.74 16.92 -2.09
N SER A 40 -1.13 16.01 -2.85
CA SER A 40 0.21 15.49 -2.59
C SER A 40 1.26 16.60 -2.68
N PHE A 41 1.17 17.47 -3.70
CA PHE A 41 2.03 18.64 -3.84
C PHE A 41 1.88 19.62 -2.67
N LEU A 42 0.63 19.95 -2.29
CA LEU A 42 0.35 20.83 -1.15
C LEU A 42 0.86 20.25 0.16
N LEU A 43 0.72 18.95 0.38
CA LEU A 43 1.25 18.27 1.56
C LEU A 43 2.77 18.42 1.66
N ILE A 44 3.49 18.23 0.56
CA ILE A 44 4.95 18.42 0.51
C ILE A 44 5.32 19.87 0.88
N LEU A 45 4.58 20.86 0.38
CA LEU A 45 4.81 22.27 0.74
C LEU A 45 4.48 22.58 2.21
N LYS A 46 3.51 21.90 2.82
CA LYS A 46 3.18 22.06 4.25
C LYS A 46 4.28 21.54 5.18
N ILE A 47 5.16 20.65 4.69
CA ILE A 47 6.25 20.03 5.46
C ILE A 47 7.50 20.94 5.61
N VAL A 48 7.45 22.19 5.14
CA VAL A 48 8.58 23.16 5.18
C VAL A 48 9.19 23.36 6.59
N ARG A 49 8.45 23.12 7.66
CA ARG A 49 8.98 23.08 9.03
C ARG A 49 8.68 21.71 9.66
N PRO A 50 9.60 20.74 9.58
CA PRO A 50 9.33 19.38 10.04
C PRO A 50 9.27 19.32 11.57
N THR A 51 8.33 18.55 12.08
CA THR A 51 8.27 18.15 13.49
C THR A 51 9.44 17.23 13.84
N PRO A 52 9.88 17.15 15.11
CA PRO A 52 10.89 16.17 15.54
C PRO A 52 10.54 14.72 15.14
N GLU A 53 9.26 14.38 15.20
CA GLU A 53 8.71 13.10 14.75
C GLU A 53 8.97 12.87 13.25
N PHE A 54 8.70 13.88 12.42
CA PHE A 54 8.95 13.79 11.00
C PHE A 54 10.45 13.73 10.66
N ILE A 55 11.31 14.34 11.49
CA ILE A 55 12.77 14.19 11.38
C ILE A 55 13.15 12.72 11.60
N ALA A 56 12.61 12.04 12.61
CA ALA A 56 12.88 10.62 12.85
C ALA A 56 12.46 9.75 11.65
N PHE A 57 11.26 9.99 11.10
CA PHE A 57 10.81 9.36 9.85
C PHE A 57 11.78 9.62 8.69
N SER A 58 12.18 10.88 8.50
CA SER A 58 13.09 11.29 7.42
C SER A 58 14.47 10.64 7.54
N LEU A 59 15.00 10.52 8.76
CA LEU A 59 16.24 9.79 9.02
C LEU A 59 16.10 8.32 8.59
N GLY A 60 14.96 7.69 8.87
CA GLY A 60 14.65 6.34 8.38
C GLY A 60 14.67 6.22 6.86
N VAL A 61 14.07 7.17 6.15
CA VAL A 61 14.11 7.24 4.68
C VAL A 61 15.56 7.33 4.18
N VAL A 62 16.36 8.25 4.75
CA VAL A 62 17.77 8.41 4.38
C VAL A 62 18.57 7.14 4.68
N THR A 63 18.37 6.52 5.85
CA THR A 63 19.02 5.25 6.22
C THR A 63 18.72 4.17 5.19
N TYR A 64 17.46 3.99 4.79
CA TYR A 64 17.12 3.02 3.76
C TYR A 64 17.83 3.31 2.44
N VAL A 65 17.79 4.55 1.95
CA VAL A 65 18.41 4.93 0.68
C VAL A 65 19.92 4.70 0.69
N VAL A 66 20.61 5.05 1.78
CA VAL A 66 22.06 4.85 1.93
C VAL A 66 22.39 3.35 1.97
N VAL A 67 21.66 2.59 2.79
CA VAL A 67 21.88 1.14 2.95
C VAL A 67 21.55 0.40 1.65
N ALA A 68 20.44 0.72 0.98
CA ALA A 68 20.05 0.12 -0.29
C ALA A 68 21.10 0.37 -1.37
N ARG A 69 21.57 1.61 -1.54
CA ARG A 69 22.64 1.94 -2.49
C ARG A 69 23.95 1.23 -2.17
N TRP A 70 24.31 1.14 -0.89
CA TRP A 70 25.51 0.42 -0.47
C TRP A 70 25.41 -1.08 -0.77
N LEU A 71 24.28 -1.70 -0.44
CA LEU A 71 24.04 -3.13 -0.65
C LEU A 71 23.90 -3.52 -2.14
N GLU A 72 23.32 -2.65 -2.97
CA GLU A 72 23.31 -2.79 -4.42
C GLU A 72 24.73 -2.75 -5.01
N ARG A 73 25.58 -1.83 -4.51
CA ARG A 73 26.99 -1.74 -4.92
C ARG A 73 27.75 -3.03 -4.64
N ILE A 74 27.49 -3.70 -3.52
CA ILE A 74 28.14 -4.97 -3.15
C ILE A 74 27.38 -6.22 -3.62
N ARG A 75 26.32 -6.05 -4.43
CA ARG A 75 25.52 -7.12 -5.07
C ARG A 75 24.93 -8.14 -4.10
N ILE A 76 24.68 -7.75 -2.85
CA ILE A 76 24.18 -8.65 -1.81
C ILE A 76 22.65 -8.83 -1.89
N PHE A 77 21.92 -7.86 -2.46
CA PHE A 77 20.46 -7.95 -2.53
C PHE A 77 19.97 -8.82 -3.69
N GLY A 78 19.47 -10.01 -3.36
CA GLY A 78 18.44 -10.69 -4.15
C GLY A 78 17.06 -10.05 -3.95
N THR A 79 16.09 -10.44 -4.77
CA THR A 79 14.69 -9.96 -4.69
C THR A 79 13.87 -10.64 -3.60
N PHE A 80 14.48 -11.46 -2.74
CA PHE A 80 13.76 -12.33 -1.81
C PHE A 80 12.83 -11.58 -0.86
N PHE A 81 13.31 -10.53 -0.19
CA PHE A 81 12.51 -9.79 0.80
C PHE A 81 11.33 -9.08 0.14
N SER A 82 11.55 -8.43 -1.01
CA SER A 82 10.48 -7.76 -1.76
C SER A 82 9.46 -8.77 -2.30
N THR A 83 9.94 -9.88 -2.85
CA THR A 83 9.09 -11.00 -3.27
C THR A 83 8.28 -11.58 -2.09
N LEU A 84 8.91 -11.77 -0.93
CA LEU A 84 8.23 -12.32 0.25
C LEU A 84 7.16 -11.36 0.77
N GLU A 85 7.48 -10.07 0.90
CA GLU A 85 6.50 -9.05 1.29
C GLU A 85 5.34 -8.97 0.28
N HIS A 86 5.64 -9.10 -1.01
CA HIS A 86 4.65 -9.14 -2.08
C HIS A 86 3.64 -10.26 -1.84
N GLU A 87 4.12 -11.49 -1.66
CA GLU A 87 3.26 -12.65 -1.39
C GLU A 87 2.55 -12.56 -0.02
N LEU A 88 3.20 -11.99 1.00
CA LEU A 88 2.57 -11.75 2.30
C LEU A 88 1.43 -10.73 2.19
N THR A 89 1.58 -9.71 1.35
CA THR A 89 0.54 -8.69 1.12
C THR A 89 -0.66 -9.29 0.39
N HIS A 90 -0.43 -10.18 -0.59
CA HIS A 90 -1.52 -11.00 -1.13
C HIS A 90 -2.19 -11.84 -0.03
N GLY A 91 -1.42 -12.53 0.81
CA GLY A 91 -1.95 -13.39 1.86
C GLY A 91 -2.74 -12.66 2.93
N LEU A 92 -2.31 -11.44 3.28
CA LEU A 92 -3.03 -10.56 4.19
C LEU A 92 -4.40 -10.18 3.61
N VAL A 93 -4.43 -9.66 2.39
CA VAL A 93 -5.70 -9.25 1.74
C VAL A 93 -6.59 -10.45 1.43
N ALA A 94 -6.02 -11.60 1.07
CA ALA A 94 -6.75 -12.85 0.95
C ALA A 94 -7.43 -13.22 2.28
N THR A 95 -6.71 -13.12 3.40
CA THR A 95 -7.27 -13.40 4.73
C THR A 95 -8.38 -12.41 5.09
N LEU A 96 -8.21 -11.12 4.80
CA LEU A 96 -9.23 -10.08 5.03
C LEU A 96 -10.49 -10.26 4.16
N THR A 97 -10.33 -10.82 2.96
CA THR A 97 -11.43 -11.21 2.07
C THR A 97 -11.89 -12.66 2.30
N PHE A 98 -11.59 -13.21 3.48
CA PHE A 98 -12.02 -14.53 3.96
C PHE A 98 -11.49 -15.74 3.17
N HIS A 99 -10.51 -15.57 2.28
CA HIS A 99 -9.83 -16.68 1.62
C HIS A 99 -8.88 -17.39 2.60
N ARG A 100 -8.77 -18.71 2.48
CA ARG A 100 -7.77 -19.48 3.21
C ARG A 100 -6.47 -19.50 2.42
N VAL A 101 -5.39 -19.02 3.03
CA VAL A 101 -4.03 -19.17 2.49
C VAL A 101 -3.59 -20.63 2.71
N LEU A 102 -3.27 -21.33 1.61
CA LEU A 102 -2.86 -22.73 1.62
C LEU A 102 -1.34 -22.86 1.66
N SER A 103 -0.63 -22.00 0.93
CA SER A 103 0.83 -21.92 0.97
C SER A 103 1.33 -20.56 0.49
N ILE A 104 2.43 -20.11 1.09
CA ILE A 104 3.23 -18.98 0.62
C ILE A 104 4.63 -19.51 0.36
N ARG A 105 5.16 -19.29 -0.84
CA ARG A 105 6.54 -19.64 -1.19
C ARG A 105 7.21 -18.42 -1.80
N SER A 106 8.39 -18.06 -1.31
CA SER A 106 9.27 -17.06 -1.91
C SER A 106 10.65 -17.68 -2.05
N THR A 107 11.29 -17.44 -3.19
CA THR A 107 12.63 -17.95 -3.48
C THR A 107 13.57 -16.80 -3.81
N TRP A 108 14.86 -16.98 -3.53
CA TRP A 108 15.87 -15.95 -3.78
C TRP A 108 16.08 -15.59 -5.26
N ARG A 109 15.68 -16.46 -6.20
CA ARG A 109 15.99 -16.31 -7.64
C ARG A 109 14.82 -16.56 -8.59
N SER A 110 13.74 -17.22 -8.16
CA SER A 110 12.66 -17.68 -9.05
C SER A 110 11.31 -17.02 -8.76
N GLY A 111 11.31 -15.94 -7.97
CA GLY A 111 10.09 -15.23 -7.57
C GLY A 111 9.35 -15.92 -6.44
N GLY A 112 8.07 -15.56 -6.30
CA GLY A 112 7.17 -16.01 -5.26
C GLY A 112 5.85 -16.48 -5.84
N HIS A 113 5.10 -17.23 -5.02
CA HIS A 113 3.73 -17.55 -5.32
C HIS A 113 2.96 -17.85 -4.02
N ILE A 114 1.74 -17.32 -3.96
CA ILE A 114 0.73 -17.65 -2.97
C ILE A 114 -0.37 -18.51 -3.58
N THR A 115 -0.75 -19.56 -2.86
CA THR A 115 -1.92 -20.38 -3.20
C THR A 115 -3.02 -20.12 -2.18
N ILE A 116 -4.18 -19.72 -2.68
CA ILE A 116 -5.38 -19.50 -1.89
C ILE A 116 -6.47 -20.49 -2.30
N GLU A 117 -7.37 -20.78 -1.37
CA GLU A 117 -8.58 -21.55 -1.66
C GLU A 117 -9.61 -20.66 -2.35
N GLY A 118 -9.94 -20.95 -3.62
CA GLY A 118 -10.85 -20.14 -4.44
C GLY A 118 -10.12 -19.41 -5.59
N GLN A 119 -10.85 -18.56 -6.32
CA GLN A 119 -10.30 -17.79 -7.46
C GLN A 119 -9.63 -16.48 -7.02
N GLY A 120 -10.05 -15.94 -5.88
CA GLY A 120 -9.69 -14.60 -5.41
C GLY A 120 -10.37 -13.49 -6.22
N ASN A 121 -9.90 -12.27 -6.00
CA ASN A 121 -10.43 -11.06 -6.62
C ASN A 121 -9.30 -10.10 -7.02
N TRP A 122 -9.64 -9.04 -7.75
CA TRP A 122 -8.66 -8.05 -8.21
C TRP A 122 -7.99 -7.30 -7.05
N TRP A 123 -8.65 -7.14 -5.90
CA TRP A 123 -8.07 -6.44 -4.76
C TRP A 123 -6.95 -7.24 -4.11
N ILE A 124 -7.14 -8.55 -3.93
CA ILE A 124 -6.03 -9.47 -3.56
C ILE A 124 -4.92 -9.34 -4.59
N THR A 125 -5.25 -9.38 -5.88
CA THR A 125 -4.26 -9.47 -6.96
C THR A 125 -3.45 -8.18 -7.15
N LEU A 126 -4.02 -7.00 -6.89
CA LEU A 126 -3.29 -5.73 -6.97
C LEU A 126 -2.73 -5.25 -5.63
N SER A 127 -3.05 -5.89 -4.50
CA SER A 127 -2.69 -5.39 -3.16
C SER A 127 -1.22 -5.04 -2.98
N PRO A 128 -0.24 -5.82 -3.45
CA PRO A 128 1.18 -5.50 -3.20
C PRO A 128 1.67 -4.27 -3.96
N TYR A 129 0.97 -3.91 -5.04
CA TYR A 129 1.36 -2.81 -5.92
C TYR A 129 0.96 -1.43 -5.39
N PHE A 130 0.17 -1.36 -4.30
CA PHE A 130 -0.25 -0.07 -3.72
C PHE A 130 -0.38 -0.06 -2.19
N LEU A 131 -0.41 -1.22 -1.52
CA LEU A 131 -0.44 -1.27 -0.05
C LEU A 131 0.99 -1.30 0.50
N PRO A 132 1.48 -0.23 1.16
CA PRO A 132 2.70 -0.27 1.94
C PRO A 132 2.45 -1.03 3.25
N THR A 133 2.25 -2.35 3.15
CA THR A 133 1.76 -3.22 4.24
C THR A 133 2.55 -3.02 5.53
N VAL A 134 3.89 -3.01 5.45
CA VAL A 134 4.73 -2.79 6.63
C VAL A 134 4.50 -1.40 7.23
N SER A 135 4.43 -0.34 6.42
CA SER A 135 4.20 1.02 6.90
C SER A 135 2.84 1.18 7.57
N LEU A 136 1.81 0.50 7.06
CA LEU A 136 0.46 0.50 7.63
C LEU A 136 0.39 -0.27 8.95
N LEU A 137 1.09 -1.41 9.06
CA LEU A 137 1.16 -2.19 10.30
C LEU A 137 1.92 -1.45 11.41
N LEU A 138 2.82 -0.54 11.07
CA LEU A 138 3.53 0.30 12.04
C LEU A 138 2.67 1.45 12.61
N LEU A 139 1.58 1.86 11.94
CA LEU A 139 0.71 2.94 12.42
C LEU A 139 0.19 2.72 13.85
N PRO A 140 -0.46 1.59 14.20
CA PRO A 140 -0.92 1.35 15.57
C PRO A 140 0.25 1.33 16.56
N MET A 141 1.43 0.82 16.16
CA MET A 141 2.62 0.82 17.00
C MET A 141 3.08 2.25 17.34
N ILE A 142 3.01 3.18 16.39
CA ILE A 142 3.37 4.59 16.61
C ILE A 142 2.39 5.26 17.59
N VAL A 143 1.11 4.92 17.53
CA VAL A 143 0.08 5.49 18.40
C VAL A 143 0.27 5.04 19.85
N ILE A 144 0.59 3.77 20.07
CA ILE A 144 0.72 3.20 21.43
C ILE A 144 2.12 3.34 22.04
N SER A 145 3.14 3.66 21.24
CA SER A 145 4.52 3.75 21.73
C SER A 145 4.78 5.05 22.49
N PRO A 146 5.30 5.00 23.73
CA PRO A 146 5.67 6.21 24.47
C PRO A 146 6.96 6.82 23.90
N TRP A 147 7.23 8.07 24.28
CA TRP A 147 8.56 8.65 24.09
C TRP A 147 9.59 7.94 24.98
N PRO A 148 10.83 7.66 24.51
CA PRO A 148 11.37 7.93 23.18
C PRO A 148 11.17 6.79 22.15
N VAL A 149 10.60 5.64 22.55
CA VAL A 149 10.39 4.47 21.68
C VAL A 149 9.68 4.85 20.38
N ARG A 150 8.70 5.76 20.45
CA ARG A 150 7.95 6.30 19.31
C ARG A 150 8.85 6.80 18.17
N TRP A 151 9.98 7.42 18.47
CA TRP A 151 10.92 7.92 17.45
C TRP A 151 11.57 6.78 16.68
N GLY A 152 11.91 5.68 17.35
CA GLY A 152 12.41 4.47 16.70
C GLY A 152 11.39 3.86 15.75
N VAL A 153 10.12 3.78 16.16
CA VAL A 153 9.03 3.25 15.33
C VAL A 153 8.77 4.16 14.12
N LEU A 154 8.81 5.48 14.29
CA LEU A 154 8.72 6.44 13.17
C LEU A 154 9.88 6.29 12.19
N GLY A 155 11.11 6.09 12.69
CA GLY A 155 12.27 5.78 11.84
C GLY A 155 12.09 4.50 11.05
N LEU A 156 11.58 3.43 11.68
CA LEU A 156 11.24 2.18 10.98
C LEU A 156 10.12 2.39 9.94
N GLN A 157 9.16 3.28 10.23
CA GLN A 157 8.14 3.64 9.26
C GLN A 157 8.76 4.34 8.04
N GLY A 158 9.70 5.26 8.24
CA GLY A 158 10.47 5.89 7.16
C GLY A 158 11.25 4.90 6.31
N VAL A 159 11.92 3.92 6.94
CA VAL A 159 12.59 2.82 6.24
C VAL A 159 11.59 2.03 5.40
N SER A 160 10.47 1.61 6.00
CA SER A 160 9.45 0.81 5.31
C SER A 160 8.78 1.56 4.15
N TRP A 161 8.58 2.87 4.31
CA TRP A 161 7.98 3.73 3.29
C TRP A 161 8.92 3.85 2.08
N ALA A 162 10.19 4.17 2.31
CA ALA A 162 11.18 4.27 1.24
C ALA A 162 11.41 2.92 0.53
N TYR A 163 11.40 1.84 1.31
CA TYR A 163 11.45 0.48 0.80
C TYR A 163 10.26 0.14 -0.10
N HIS A 164 9.03 0.49 0.29
CA HIS A 164 7.85 0.26 -0.55
C HIS A 164 7.90 1.08 -1.85
N VAL A 165 8.35 2.35 -1.82
CA VAL A 165 8.57 3.11 -3.05
C VAL A 165 9.52 2.34 -3.99
N TRP A 166 10.64 1.85 -3.45
CA TRP A 166 11.66 1.17 -4.23
C TRP A 166 11.17 -0.18 -4.80
N SER A 167 10.51 -1.01 -3.97
CA SER A 167 9.98 -2.30 -4.42
C SER A 167 8.89 -2.12 -5.47
N THR A 168 7.94 -1.20 -5.25
CA THR A 168 6.85 -0.92 -6.20
C THR A 168 7.37 -0.48 -7.57
N ILE A 169 8.41 0.35 -7.64
CA ILE A 169 9.03 0.74 -8.93
C ILE A 169 9.63 -0.47 -9.65
N ARG A 170 10.28 -1.39 -8.94
CA ARG A 170 10.92 -2.56 -9.53
C ARG A 170 9.93 -3.64 -9.94
N GLU A 171 8.85 -3.79 -9.16
CA GLU A 171 7.87 -4.86 -9.32
C GLU A 171 6.76 -4.47 -10.31
N THR A 172 6.40 -3.18 -10.41
CA THR A 172 5.33 -2.73 -11.32
C THR A 172 5.81 -2.60 -12.76
N HIS A 173 5.67 -3.66 -13.55
CA HIS A 173 6.06 -3.63 -14.97
C HIS A 173 5.16 -4.50 -15.88
N ARG A 174 5.24 -4.24 -17.21
CA ARG A 174 4.40 -4.88 -18.26
C ARG A 174 4.39 -6.41 -18.29
N HIS A 175 5.36 -7.07 -17.68
CA HIS A 175 5.45 -8.53 -17.69
C HIS A 175 4.82 -9.22 -16.49
N GLN A 176 4.37 -8.48 -15.46
CA GLN A 176 3.84 -9.08 -14.23
C GLN A 176 2.55 -9.86 -14.48
N SER A 177 2.47 -11.07 -13.91
CA SER A 177 1.32 -11.96 -14.03
C SER A 177 0.06 -11.37 -13.41
N ASP A 178 0.18 -10.66 -12.29
CA ASP A 178 -0.96 -10.11 -11.56
C ASP A 178 -1.65 -8.99 -12.34
N ILE A 179 -0.85 -8.09 -12.92
CA ILE A 179 -1.38 -7.01 -13.76
C ILE A 179 -2.04 -7.57 -15.01
N LYS A 180 -1.49 -8.64 -15.60
CA LYS A 180 -2.12 -9.36 -16.71
C LYS A 180 -3.44 -10.02 -16.28
N LYS A 181 -3.47 -10.66 -15.11
CA LYS A 181 -4.65 -11.34 -14.55
C LYS A 181 -5.82 -10.36 -14.35
N VAL A 182 -5.53 -9.15 -13.85
CA VAL A 182 -6.58 -8.14 -13.62
C VAL A 182 -6.93 -7.36 -14.88
N GLY A 183 -5.96 -7.14 -15.77
CA GLY A 183 -6.10 -6.39 -17.01
C GLY A 183 -5.41 -5.03 -16.94
N TRP A 184 -4.64 -4.72 -17.99
CA TRP A 184 -3.79 -3.52 -18.07
C TRP A 184 -4.54 -2.22 -17.89
N LEU A 185 -5.70 -2.07 -18.54
CA LEU A 185 -6.46 -0.83 -18.49
C LEU A 185 -6.89 -0.50 -17.06
N PHE A 186 -7.47 -1.48 -16.36
CA PHE A 186 -7.91 -1.28 -14.98
C PHE A 186 -6.74 -0.98 -14.05
N ALA A 187 -5.64 -1.76 -14.15
CA ALA A 187 -4.46 -1.51 -13.32
C ALA A 187 -3.86 -0.11 -13.57
N PHE A 188 -3.82 0.34 -14.83
CA PHE A 188 -3.29 1.65 -15.20
C PHE A 188 -4.11 2.82 -14.64
N ILE A 189 -5.45 2.72 -14.60
CA ILE A 189 -6.30 3.78 -14.04
C ILE A 189 -6.40 3.72 -12.51
N PHE A 190 -6.24 2.54 -11.91
CA PHE A 190 -6.36 2.33 -10.48
C PHE A 190 -5.05 2.63 -9.72
N LEU A 191 -3.94 2.03 -10.15
CA LEU A 191 -2.69 2.01 -9.38
C LEU A 191 -2.08 3.39 -9.11
N PRO A 192 -2.08 4.39 -10.03
CA PRO A 192 -1.48 5.69 -9.75
C PRO A 192 -2.14 6.40 -8.56
N THR A 193 -3.47 6.48 -8.55
CA THR A 193 -4.22 7.11 -7.45
C THR A 193 -4.10 6.29 -6.18
N ALA A 194 -4.22 4.96 -6.26
CA ALA A 194 -4.11 4.09 -5.10
C ALA A 194 -2.74 4.24 -4.40
N ASN A 195 -1.64 4.27 -5.18
CA ASN A 195 -0.29 4.48 -4.67
C ASN A 195 -0.12 5.86 -4.02
N LEU A 196 -0.59 6.92 -4.68
CA LEU A 196 -0.46 8.27 -4.12
C LEU A 196 -1.25 8.39 -2.81
N VAL A 197 -2.49 7.89 -2.77
CA VAL A 197 -3.32 7.96 -1.55
C VAL A 197 -2.66 7.22 -0.40
N THR A 198 -2.18 5.99 -0.60
CA THR A 198 -1.58 5.21 0.48
C THR A 198 -0.22 5.78 0.92
N MET A 199 0.65 6.11 -0.03
CA MET A 199 2.00 6.60 0.28
C MET A 199 2.00 7.99 0.88
N MET A 200 1.20 8.90 0.32
CA MET A 200 1.11 10.26 0.84
C MET A 200 0.24 10.31 2.11
N GLY A 201 -0.69 9.38 2.29
CA GLY A 201 -1.41 9.20 3.56
C GLY A 201 -0.48 8.79 4.71
N VAL A 202 0.45 7.85 4.46
CA VAL A 202 1.49 7.50 5.45
C VAL A 202 2.42 8.69 5.72
N LEU A 203 2.83 9.42 4.68
CA LEU A 203 3.66 10.62 4.85
C LEU A 203 2.94 11.71 5.65
N ALA A 204 1.66 11.94 5.38
CA ALA A 204 0.81 12.87 6.10
C ALA A 204 0.74 12.50 7.58
N PHE A 205 0.51 11.23 7.88
CA PHE A 205 0.52 10.73 9.25
C PHE A 205 1.88 10.92 9.94
N ALA A 206 2.99 10.63 9.26
CA ALA A 206 4.32 10.82 9.81
C ALA A 206 4.65 12.30 10.09
N SER A 207 4.06 13.22 9.30
CA SER A 207 4.32 14.65 9.44
C SER A 207 3.64 15.27 10.66
N ASP A 208 2.37 14.92 10.91
CA ASP A 208 1.54 15.60 11.90
C ASP A 208 0.32 14.76 12.33
N GLY A 209 0.47 13.43 12.31
CA GLY A 209 -0.51 12.49 12.84
C GLY A 209 -1.81 12.34 12.04
N ILE A 210 -2.85 11.88 12.74
CA ILE A 210 -4.11 11.48 12.12
C ILE A 210 -4.88 12.64 11.49
N GLU A 211 -4.76 13.84 12.05
CA GLU A 211 -5.46 15.04 11.54
C GLU A 211 -4.93 15.42 10.17
N ARG A 212 -3.60 15.45 9.98
CA ARG A 212 -2.99 15.72 8.68
C ARG A 212 -3.32 14.64 7.64
N CYS A 213 -3.37 13.38 8.07
CA CYS A 213 -3.79 12.28 7.20
C CYS A 213 -5.25 12.47 6.75
N ARG A 214 -6.16 12.81 7.68
CA ARG A 214 -7.56 13.11 7.36
C ARG A 214 -7.67 14.29 6.38
N ASP A 215 -6.98 15.39 6.65
CA ASP A 215 -7.02 16.58 5.80
C ASP A 215 -6.50 16.26 4.39
N PHE A 216 -5.42 15.49 4.27
CA PHE A 216 -4.92 15.00 2.98
C PHE A 216 -5.95 14.14 2.24
N LEU A 217 -6.64 13.23 2.93
CA LEU A 217 -7.68 12.39 2.31
C LEU A 217 -8.88 13.21 1.84
N VAL A 218 -9.26 14.26 2.58
CA VAL A 218 -10.31 15.20 2.17
C VAL A 218 -9.86 16.02 0.96
N ASP A 219 -8.62 16.51 0.96
CA ASP A 219 -8.02 17.26 -0.17
C ASP A 219 -7.94 16.40 -1.45
N CYS A 220 -7.89 15.07 -1.33
CA CYS A 220 -7.94 14.16 -2.48
C CYS A 220 -9.32 14.06 -3.13
N LEU A 221 -10.40 14.39 -2.42
CA LEU A 221 -11.76 14.29 -2.95
C LEU A 221 -12.01 15.39 -4.01
N PRO A 222 -12.57 15.04 -5.17
CA PRO A 222 -12.99 16.02 -6.15
C PRO A 222 -13.96 17.02 -5.52
N TRP A 223 -13.68 18.31 -5.70
CA TRP A 223 -14.45 19.42 -5.10
C TRP A 223 -15.95 19.35 -5.42
N PHE A 224 -16.33 18.81 -6.59
CA PHE A 224 -17.73 18.64 -6.98
C PHE A 224 -18.47 17.53 -6.21
N LEU A 225 -17.75 16.63 -5.54
CA LEU A 225 -18.35 15.66 -4.61
C LEU A 225 -18.58 16.28 -3.22
N LEU A 226 -17.78 17.27 -2.83
CA LEU A 226 -17.92 17.97 -1.56
C LEU A 226 -19.10 18.96 -1.57
N THR A 227 -19.38 19.60 -2.71
CA THR A 227 -20.52 20.50 -2.87
C THR A 227 -21.86 19.76 -2.95
N ALA A 228 -21.88 18.53 -3.45
CA ALA A 228 -23.08 17.70 -3.54
C ALA A 228 -23.58 17.17 -2.17
N ALA A 229 -22.71 17.13 -1.15
CA ALA A 229 -23.05 16.72 0.22
C ALA A 229 -23.49 17.90 1.13
N GLY A 230 -23.42 19.14 0.62
CA GLY A 230 -23.78 20.36 1.35
C GLY A 230 -25.13 20.97 0.97
N HIS A 231 -25.97 20.23 0.25
CA HIS A 231 -27.33 20.64 -0.16
C HIS A 231 -28.37 19.62 0.32
#